data_AF-A0A6H1R8H4-F1
#
_entry.id   AF-A0A6H1R8H4-F1
#
_cell.length_a   1.000
_cell.length_b   1.000
_cell.length_c   1.000
_cell.angle_alpha   90.00
_cell.angle_beta   90.00
_cell.angle_gamma   90.00
#
_symmetry.space_group_name_H-M   'P 1'
#
loop_
_entity.id
_entity.type
_entity.pdbx_description
1 polymer ?
#
loop_
_entity_poly.entity_id
_entity_poly.type
_entity_poly.pdbx_seq_one_letter_code
_entity_poly.pdbx_strand_id
1 'polypeptide(L)' 'MADYLTYVWRPVTGGRHAFPIAATKVPAAESVKAFCGAETDAEQLHDRSEVDWIREDTCMRCWHTLTTRL' A
#
# COMPACT_ATOMS: atom_id res chain seq x y z
N MET A 1 -7.33 17.33 3.87
CA MET A 1 -6.32 17.07 4.92
C MET A 1 -5.43 15.89 4.48
N ALA A 2 -4.47 16.11 3.58
CA ALA A 2 -3.60 15.03 3.07
C ALA A 2 -2.17 15.46 2.70
N ASP A 3 -1.77 16.71 2.92
CA ASP A 3 -0.49 17.22 2.38
C ASP A 3 0.76 16.80 3.17
N TYR A 4 0.61 16.03 4.24
CA TYR A 4 1.73 15.51 5.04
C TYR A 4 1.93 13.99 4.92
N LEU A 5 0.97 13.25 4.35
CA LEU A 5 1.12 11.80 4.20
C LEU A 5 1.93 11.51 2.95
N THR A 6 3.12 10.93 3.11
CA THR A 6 3.97 10.52 1.99
C THR A 6 3.68 9.10 1.51
N TYR A 7 3.05 8.28 2.36
CA TYR A 7 2.71 6.89 2.06
C TYR A 7 1.40 6.44 2.73
N VAL A 8 0.91 5.29 2.29
CA VAL A 8 -0.25 4.60 2.84
C VAL A 8 0.03 3.10 2.92
N TRP A 9 -0.41 2.45 3.99
CA TRP A 9 -0.44 0.98 4.07
C TRP A 9 -1.77 0.48 3.52
N ARG A 10 -1.76 -0.63 2.77
CA ARG A 10 -2.98 -1.30 2.30
C ARG A 10 -2.83 -2.81 2.32
N PRO A 11 -3.81 -3.56 2.85
CA PRO A 11 -3.88 -5.00 2.69
C PRO A 11 -4.33 -5.28 1.26
N VAL A 12 -3.42 -5.82 0.47
CA VAL A 12 -3.68 -6.27 -0.90
C VAL A 12 -3.46 -7.77 -0.94
N THR A 13 -3.81 -8.41 -2.04
CA THR A 13 -3.63 -9.86 -2.16
C THR A 13 -2.14 -10.20 -1.96
N GLY A 14 -1.83 -11.02 -0.94
CA GLY A 14 -0.47 -11.44 -0.62
C GLY A 14 0.24 -10.62 0.45
N GLY A 15 -0.46 -9.68 1.10
CA GLY A 15 -0.01 -9.04 2.32
C GLY A 15 -0.37 -7.56 2.45
N ARG A 16 -0.03 -6.99 3.59
CA ARG A 16 -0.14 -5.55 3.85
C ARG A 16 1.13 -4.85 3.41
N HIS A 17 1.02 -4.06 2.35
CA HIS A 17 2.13 -3.35 1.70
C HIS A 17 2.02 -1.83 1.89
N ALA A 18 3.15 -1.13 1.76
CA ALA A 18 3.19 0.33 1.77
C ALA A 18 3.36 0.87 0.36
N PHE A 19 2.55 1.86 0.01
CA PHE A 19 2.51 2.50 -1.30
C PHE A 19 2.73 4.02 -1.15
N PRO A 20 3.27 4.71 -2.17
CA PRO A 20 3.25 6.17 -2.21
C PRO A 20 1.81 6.68 -2.10
N ILE A 21 1.58 7.81 -1.42
CA ILE A 21 0.22 8.37 -1.29
C ILE A 21 -0.42 8.67 -2.66
N ALA A 22 0.39 9.00 -3.66
CA ALA A 22 -0.07 9.26 -5.03
C ALA A 22 -0.74 8.04 -5.68
N ALA A 23 -0.42 6.81 -5.22
CA ALA A 23 -1.01 5.58 -5.74
C ALA A 23 -2.52 5.52 -5.50
N THR A 24 -3.06 6.17 -4.47
CA THR A 24 -4.51 6.21 -4.20
C THR A 24 -5.29 7.13 -5.13
N LYS A 25 -4.61 7.78 -6.09
CA LYS A 25 -5.21 8.65 -7.11
C LYS A 25 -5.13 8.03 -8.50
N VAL A 26 -4.46 6.88 -8.63
CA VAL A 26 -4.32 6.15 -9.89
C VAL A 26 -5.67 5.53 -10.23
N PRO A 27 -6.09 5.55 -11.51
CA PRO A 27 -7.34 4.90 -11.94
C PRO A 27 -7.37 3.42 -11.58
N ALA A 28 -8.54 2.93 -11.16
CA ALA A 28 -8.73 1.58 -10.60
C ALA A 28 -8.16 0.43 -11.47
N ALA A 29 -8.23 0.57 -12.79
CA ALA A 29 -7.77 -0.43 -13.77
C ALA A 29 -6.27 -0.37 -14.07
N GLU A 30 -5.53 0.58 -13.50
CA GLU A 30 -4.09 0.70 -13.66
C GLU A 30 -3.34 0.03 -12.50
N SER A 31 -2.14 -0.47 -12.79
CA SER A 31 -1.31 -1.12 -11.77
C SER A 31 -0.48 -0.09 -10.98
N VAL A 32 -0.33 -0.34 -9.69
CA VAL A 32 0.46 0.46 -8.75
C VAL A 32 1.52 -0.40 -8.08
N LYS A 33 2.63 0.24 -7.69
CA LYS A 33 3.80 -0.43 -7.13
C LYS A 33 4.02 -0.06 -5.66
N ALA A 34 4.14 -1.07 -4.81
CA ALA A 34 4.55 -0.94 -3.41
C ALA A 34 6.05 -0.63 -3.29
N PHE A 35 6.49 -0.15 -2.12
CA PHE A 35 7.91 0.12 -1.89
C PHE A 35 8.81 -1.11 -1.93
N CYS A 36 8.28 -2.31 -1.67
CA CYS A 36 9.03 -3.55 -1.85
C CYS A 36 9.13 -4.02 -3.31
N GLY A 37 8.47 -3.33 -4.24
CA GLY A 37 8.41 -3.65 -5.67
C GLY A 37 7.22 -4.52 -6.09
N ALA A 38 6.40 -5.00 -5.15
CA ALA A 38 5.17 -5.72 -5.48
C ALA A 38 4.20 -4.83 -6.27
N GLU A 39 3.54 -5.40 -7.27
CA GLU A 39 2.55 -4.73 -8.10
C GLU A 39 1.17 -5.29 -7.85
N THR A 40 0.17 -4.43 -7.93
CA THR A 40 -1.24 -4.76 -7.74
C THR A 40 -2.09 -3.75 -8.49
N ASP A 41 -3.36 -4.05 -8.71
CA ASP A 41 -4.29 -3.10 -9.31
C ASP A 41 -4.63 -1.98 -8.31
N ALA A 42 -4.76 -0.76 -8.80
CA ALA A 42 -5.05 0.40 -7.96
C ALA A 42 -6.35 0.23 -7.17
N GLU A 43 -7.33 -0.51 -7.71
CA GLU A 43 -8.56 -0.86 -6.99
C GLU A 43 -8.31 -1.54 -5.64
N GLN A 44 -7.24 -2.33 -5.50
CA GLN A 44 -6.93 -3.02 -4.24
C GLN A 44 -6.47 -2.04 -3.14
N LEU A 45 -6.17 -0.78 -3.47
CA LEU A 45 -5.86 0.24 -2.47
C LEU A 45 -7.11 0.85 -1.81
N HIS A 46 -8.30 0.50 -2.27
CA HIS A 46 -9.57 1.05 -1.83
C HIS A 46 -10.49 -0.03 -1.25
N ASP A 47 -11.45 0.40 -0.43
CA ASP A 47 -12.57 -0.42 0.07
C ASP A 47 -12.21 -1.77 0.71
N ARG A 48 -11.03 -1.84 1.35
CA ARG A 48 -10.57 -3.03 2.07
C ARG A 48 -11.30 -3.18 3.40
N SER A 49 -11.75 -4.40 3.70
CA SER A 49 -12.48 -4.71 4.93
C SER A 49 -11.57 -4.70 6.14
N GLU A 50 -12.11 -4.46 7.34
CA GLU A 50 -11.35 -4.56 8.60
C GLU A 50 -10.73 -5.95 8.79
N VAL A 51 -11.39 -6.99 8.27
CA VAL A 51 -10.88 -8.36 8.31
C VAL A 51 -9.60 -8.51 7.49
N ASP A 52 -9.51 -7.88 6.32
CA ASP A 52 -8.28 -7.86 5.52
C ASP A 52 -7.12 -7.23 6.29
N TRP A 53 -7.39 -6.14 7.00
CA TRP A 53 -6.38 -5.45 7.81
C TRP A 53 -5.83 -6.27 8.97
N ILE A 54 -6.65 -7.18 9.51
CA ILE A 54 -6.28 -8.08 10.61
C ILE A 54 -5.54 -9.31 10.07
N ARG A 55 -5.97 -9.86 8.94
CA ARG A 55 -5.47 -11.14 8.42
C ARG A 55 -4.20 -11.01 7.61
N GLU A 56 -4.03 -9.92 6.88
CA GLU A 56 -2.88 -9.77 5.98
C GLU A 56 -1.61 -9.40 6.76
N ASP A 57 -0.59 -10.24 6.62
CA ASP A 57 0.71 -10.04 7.25
C ASP A 57 1.38 -8.75 6.75
N THR A 58 2.09 -8.07 7.64
CA THR A 58 2.81 -6.86 7.27
C THR A 58 4.07 -7.18 6.48
N CYS A 59 4.22 -6.59 5.29
CA CYS A 59 5.41 -6.75 4.49
C CYS A 59 6.63 -6.08 5.15
N MET A 60 7.51 -6.89 5.73
CA MET A 60 8.71 -6.40 6.42
C MET A 60 9.71 -5.71 5.48
N ARG A 61 9.69 -6.01 4.18
CA ARG A 61 10.49 -5.28 3.18
C ARG A 61 10.00 -3.84 3.01
N CYS A 62 8.69 -3.63 2.91
CA CYS A 62 8.09 -2.29 2.89
C CYS A 62 8.42 -1.53 4.17
N TRP A 63 8.32 -2.20 5.32
CA TRP A 63 8.68 -1.61 6.62
C TRP A 63 10.13 -1.13 6.62
N HIS A 64 11.06 -2.00 6.24
CA HIS A 64 12.49 -1.67 6.21
C HIS A 64 12.79 -0.51 5.26
N THR A 65 12.22 -0.52 4.04
CA THR A 65 12.39 0.58 3.08
C THR A 65 11.89 1.92 3.59
N LEU A 66 10.81 1.94 4.37
CA LEU A 66 10.32 3.18 4.99
C LEU A 66 11.25 3.65 6.11
N THR A 67 11.75 2.74 6.95
CA THR A 67 12.65 3.10 8.06
C THR A 67 14.02 3.61 7.62
N THR A 68 14.47 3.29 6.40
CA THR A 68 15.74 3.78 5.85
C THR A 68 15.60 5.04 4.99
N ARG A 69 14.36 5.47 4.71
CA ARG A 69 14.07 6.71 3.96
C ARG A 69 13.85 7.93 4.87
N LEU A 70 13.70 7.71 6.17
CA LEU A 70 13.62 8.73 7.22
C LEU A 70 15.01 9.00 7.79
#